data_AF-A0A1S3QU51-F1
#
_entry.id   AF-A0A1S3QU51-F1
#
_cell.length_a   1.000
_cell.length_b   1.000
_cell.length_c   1.000
_cell.angle_alpha   90.00
_cell.angle_beta   90.00
_cell.angle_gamma   90.00
#
_symmetry.space_group_name_H-M   'P 1'
#
loop_
_entity.id
_entity.type
_entity.pdbx_description
1 polymer ?
#
loop_
_entity_poly.entity_id
_entity_poly.type
_entity_poly.pdbx_seq_one_letter_code
_entity_poly.pdbx_strand_id
1 'polypeptide(L)'
;MQETSVQVQMDMSKPDLTAALRDIRMQYEGIAAKNISEAEDWYKSKVSDLNQAVNKNNDALRQAKQESMEFRHQIQSYTCEIDSLKGTNESLLRQMREMEDRLGNEAGGYQDSIIRLEAEIAKMKDEMARHLREYQDLLNVKMALDIEIATYRKLLEGEESRITVSGSQSSHSGSHSAASLYSTVGFRETSPDVGRSAEVHSKKTVLIKTIETRDGEITYSMRDGASALCVVSESTQHQQDIM
;
A
#
# COMPACT_ATOMS: atom_id res chain seq x y z
N MET A 1 146.42 42.44 -18.23
CA MET A 1 145.53 41.31 -18.53
C MET A 1 144.33 41.41 -17.60
N GLN A 2 143.13 41.27 -18.16
CA GLN A 2 141.86 41.28 -17.47
C GLN A 2 141.64 39.95 -16.73
N GLU A 3 141.11 40.01 -15.51
CA GLU A 3 140.28 38.93 -14.96
C GLU A 3 138.99 39.54 -14.42
N THR A 4 137.91 39.23 -15.13
CA THR A 4 136.52 39.50 -14.75
C THR A 4 136.07 38.47 -13.70
N SER A 5 135.87 38.90 -12.45
CA SER A 5 135.14 38.11 -11.45
C SER A 5 133.68 38.56 -11.40
N VAL A 6 132.78 37.75 -11.97
CA VAL A 6 131.33 37.91 -11.79
C VAL A 6 130.95 37.26 -10.46
N GLN A 7 130.75 38.09 -9.44
CA GLN A 7 130.29 37.66 -8.13
C GLN A 7 128.76 37.68 -8.11
N VAL A 8 128.14 36.51 -8.27
CA VAL A 8 126.69 36.35 -8.07
C VAL A 8 126.44 36.29 -6.57
N GLN A 9 126.08 37.44 -6.00
CA GLN A 9 125.69 37.59 -4.61
C GLN A 9 124.25 37.07 -4.47
N MET A 10 124.10 35.77 -4.20
CA MET A 10 122.83 35.20 -3.72
C MET A 10 122.64 35.68 -2.28
N ASP A 11 121.85 36.74 -2.10
CA ASP A 11 121.48 37.26 -0.79
C ASP A 11 120.49 36.29 -0.13
N MET A 12 121.03 35.28 0.56
CA MET A 12 120.26 34.33 1.36
C MET A 12 119.95 34.98 2.71
N SER A 13 119.01 35.92 2.73
CA SER A 13 118.44 36.45 3.96
C SER A 13 117.83 35.30 4.79
N LYS A 14 118.13 35.27 6.10
CA LYS A 14 117.61 34.24 7.02
C LYS A 14 116.08 34.20 6.94
N PRO A 15 115.44 33.02 6.87
CA PRO A 15 113.98 32.92 6.82
C PRO A 15 113.36 33.55 8.06
N ASP A 16 112.45 34.50 7.86
CA ASP A 16 111.73 35.21 8.94
C ASP A 16 110.68 34.30 9.59
N LEU A 17 111.14 33.52 10.57
CA LEU A 17 110.32 32.60 11.36
C LEU A 17 109.15 33.33 12.07
N THR A 18 109.32 34.61 12.39
CA THR A 18 108.30 35.41 13.08
C THR A 18 107.12 35.71 12.17
N ALA A 19 107.39 36.01 10.89
CA ALA A 19 106.33 36.15 9.88
C ALA A 19 105.59 34.83 9.63
N ALA A 20 106.30 33.71 9.49
CA ALA A 20 105.69 32.40 9.30
C ALA A 20 104.78 31.99 10.48
N LEU A 21 105.20 32.23 11.73
CA LEU A 21 104.37 31.97 12.92
C LEU A 21 103.13 32.89 12.98
N ARG A 22 103.25 34.14 12.53
CA ARG A 22 102.12 35.07 12.44
C ARG A 22 101.09 34.62 11.40
N ASP A 23 101.55 34.15 10.25
CA ASP A 23 100.67 33.63 9.19
C ASP A 23 99.98 32.34 9.62
N ILE A 24 100.69 31.42 10.27
CA ILE A 24 100.09 30.19 10.85
C ILE A 24 99.01 30.57 11.86
N ARG A 25 99.29 31.54 12.75
CA ARG A 25 98.29 32.03 13.72
C ARG A 25 97.07 32.62 13.02
N MET A 26 97.27 33.45 12.01
CA MET A 26 96.19 34.08 11.26
C MET A 26 95.32 33.05 10.52
N GLN A 27 95.93 32.00 9.96
CA GLN A 27 95.18 30.88 9.37
C GLN A 27 94.39 30.10 10.42
N TYR A 28 94.98 29.80 11.59
CA TYR A 28 94.25 29.12 12.67
C TYR A 28 93.08 29.94 13.20
N GLU A 29 93.28 31.25 13.40
CA GLU A 29 92.22 32.17 13.81
C GLU A 29 91.10 32.24 12.76
N GLY A 30 91.45 32.26 11.46
CA GLY A 30 90.48 32.18 10.37
C GLY A 30 89.72 30.87 10.31
N ILE A 31 90.39 29.73 10.50
CA ILE A 31 89.75 28.40 10.54
C ILE A 31 88.81 28.29 11.76
N ALA A 32 89.24 28.76 12.93
CA ALA A 32 88.44 28.74 14.14
C ALA A 32 87.17 29.62 13.98
N ALA A 33 87.32 30.84 13.46
CA ALA A 33 86.20 31.73 13.18
C ALA A 33 85.22 31.12 12.17
N LYS A 34 85.74 30.49 11.10
CA LYS A 34 84.93 29.79 10.10
C LYS A 34 84.19 28.60 10.70
N ASN A 35 84.85 27.78 11.51
CA ASN A 35 84.24 26.63 12.18
C ASN A 35 83.09 27.05 13.12
N ILE A 36 83.27 28.15 13.87
CA ILE A 36 82.22 28.71 14.74
C ILE A 36 81.02 29.16 13.91
N SER A 37 81.25 29.93 12.83
CA SER A 37 80.17 30.39 11.95
C SER A 37 79.42 29.23 11.31
N GLU A 38 80.12 28.22 10.80
CA GLU A 38 79.51 27.03 10.19
C GLU A 38 78.71 26.24 11.22
N ALA A 39 79.20 26.11 12.46
CA ALA A 39 78.46 25.47 13.54
C ALA A 39 77.19 26.25 13.89
N GLU A 40 77.26 27.58 14.01
CA GLU A 40 76.09 28.43 14.27
C GLU A 40 75.03 28.31 13.17
N ASP A 41 75.44 28.37 11.89
CA ASP A 41 74.52 28.26 10.77
C ASP A 41 73.90 26.86 10.70
N TRP A 42 74.68 25.81 10.98
CA TRP A 42 74.18 24.45 11.08
C TRP A 42 73.14 24.30 12.20
N TYR A 43 73.42 24.85 13.39
CA TYR A 43 72.48 24.85 14.52
C TYR A 43 71.21 25.64 14.20
N LYS A 44 71.32 26.85 13.62
CA LYS A 44 70.17 27.66 13.20
C LYS A 44 69.29 26.91 12.20
N SER A 45 69.91 26.29 11.19
CA SER A 45 69.22 25.46 10.21
C SER A 45 68.50 24.29 10.88
N LYS A 46 69.18 23.57 11.78
CA LYS A 46 68.59 22.42 12.47
C LYS A 46 67.43 22.80 13.38
N VAL A 47 67.53 23.92 14.10
CA VAL A 47 66.43 24.46 14.92
C VAL A 47 65.26 24.87 14.04
N SER A 48 65.52 25.54 12.91
CA SER A 48 64.48 25.92 11.94
C SER A 48 63.72 24.71 11.40
N ASP A 49 64.43 23.64 11.00
CA ASP A 49 63.83 22.40 10.51
C ASP A 49 62.93 21.73 11.57
N LEU A 50 63.42 21.65 12.81
CA LEU A 50 62.64 21.10 13.92
C LEU A 50 61.39 21.94 14.19
N ASN A 51 61.51 23.26 14.18
CA ASN A 51 60.37 24.16 14.37
C ASN A 51 59.33 24.00 13.25
N GLN A 52 59.78 23.88 12.00
CA GLN A 52 58.90 23.62 10.87
C GLN A 52 58.20 22.26 10.99
N ALA A 53 58.91 21.22 11.43
CA ALA A 53 58.33 19.90 11.66
C ALA A 53 57.28 19.92 12.78
N VAL A 54 57.55 20.63 13.88
CA VAL A 54 56.59 20.83 14.99
C VAL A 54 55.34 21.55 14.51
N ASN A 55 55.49 22.63 13.73
CA ASN A 55 54.34 23.37 13.19
C ASN A 55 53.48 22.49 12.27
N LYS A 56 54.11 21.76 11.34
CA LYS A 56 53.42 20.80 10.45
C LYS A 56 52.66 19.72 11.24
N ASN A 57 53.27 19.20 12.31
CA ASN A 57 52.63 18.21 13.17
C ASN A 57 51.43 18.82 13.94
N ASN A 58 51.58 20.05 14.45
CA ASN A 58 50.49 20.76 15.13
C ASN A 58 49.30 21.01 14.20
N ASP A 59 49.56 21.42 12.96
CA ASP A 59 48.54 21.64 11.94
C ASP A 59 47.83 20.32 11.59
N ALA A 60 48.58 19.23 11.39
CA ALA A 60 48.01 17.91 11.13
C ALA A 60 47.14 17.41 12.31
N LEU A 61 47.60 17.63 13.55
CA LEU A 61 46.83 17.30 14.75
C LEU A 61 45.55 18.14 14.85
N ARG A 62 45.62 19.43 14.52
CA ARG A 62 44.46 20.32 14.51
C ARG A 62 43.45 19.89 13.46
N GLN A 63 43.91 19.54 12.26
CA GLN A 63 43.06 19.02 11.19
C GLN A 63 42.38 17.70 11.59
N ALA A 64 43.14 16.73 12.12
CA ALA A 64 42.59 15.46 12.58
C ALA A 64 41.54 15.64 13.69
N LYS A 65 41.76 16.60 14.60
CA LYS A 65 40.76 16.97 15.62
C LYS A 65 39.49 17.54 14.99
N GLN A 66 39.62 18.44 14.01
CA GLN A 66 38.48 19.04 13.33
C GLN A 66 37.66 17.96 12.59
N GLU A 67 38.32 17.07 11.87
CA GLU A 67 37.67 15.95 11.17
C GLU A 67 36.96 15.01 12.16
N SER A 68 37.58 14.70 13.30
CA SER A 68 36.94 13.92 14.36
C SER A 68 35.69 14.61 14.93
N MET A 69 35.71 15.94 15.08
CA MET A 69 34.52 16.69 15.52
C MET A 69 33.41 16.66 14.46
N GLU A 70 33.77 16.80 13.19
CA GLU A 70 32.83 16.73 12.06
C GLU A 70 32.13 15.38 12.00
N PHE A 71 32.88 14.26 12.06
CA PHE A 71 32.29 12.92 12.09
C PHE A 71 31.37 12.72 13.30
N ARG A 72 31.72 13.26 14.47
CA ARG A 72 30.86 13.19 15.65
C ARG A 72 29.56 13.97 15.44
N HIS A 73 29.59 15.12 14.78
CA HIS A 73 28.39 15.87 14.41
C HIS A 73 27.53 15.12 13.38
N GLN A 74 28.15 14.50 12.37
CA GLN A 74 27.44 13.69 11.38
C GLN A 74 26.74 12.49 12.02
N ILE A 75 27.42 11.77 12.93
CA ILE A 75 26.81 10.66 13.69
C ILE A 75 25.57 11.15 14.45
N GLN A 76 25.67 12.29 15.13
CA GLN A 76 24.54 12.86 15.86
C GLN A 76 23.39 13.24 14.91
N SER A 77 23.70 13.87 13.78
CA SER A 77 22.71 14.25 12.75
C SER A 77 21.97 13.02 12.22
N TYR A 78 22.71 11.98 11.81
CA TYR A 78 22.10 10.75 11.30
C TYR A 78 21.33 10.00 12.37
N THR A 79 21.77 10.03 13.64
CA THR A 79 21.01 9.43 14.74
C THR A 79 19.65 10.11 14.90
N CYS A 80 19.62 11.46 14.91
CA CYS A 80 18.38 12.22 14.98
C CYS A 80 17.46 11.95 13.78
N GLU A 81 18.02 11.86 12.57
CA GLU A 81 17.26 11.55 11.35
C GLU A 81 16.65 10.14 11.42
N ILE A 82 17.42 9.14 11.86
CA ILE A 82 16.93 7.78 12.07
C ILE A 82 15.78 7.77 13.08
N ASP A 83 15.90 8.46 14.20
CA ASP A 83 14.86 8.48 15.22
C ASP A 83 13.61 9.23 14.74
N SER A 84 13.77 10.30 13.96
CA SER A 84 12.66 10.98 13.30
C SER A 84 11.93 10.04 12.32
N LEU A 85 12.66 9.33 11.45
CA LEU A 85 12.10 8.39 10.49
C LEU A 85 11.43 7.19 11.16
N LYS A 86 11.97 6.69 12.27
CA LYS A 86 11.31 5.66 13.08
C LYS A 86 9.97 6.17 13.62
N GLY A 87 9.94 7.39 14.15
CA GLY A 87 8.71 8.00 14.66
C GLY A 87 7.65 8.21 13.58
N THR A 88 8.04 8.64 12.38
CA THR A 88 7.10 8.77 11.25
C THR A 88 6.60 7.41 10.77
N ASN A 89 7.46 6.40 10.70
CA ASN A 89 7.08 5.04 10.33
C ASN A 89 6.09 4.44 11.35
N GLU A 90 6.35 4.55 12.64
CA GLU A 90 5.44 4.09 13.69
C GLU A 90 4.05 4.76 13.58
N SER A 91 4.03 6.08 13.34
CA SER A 91 2.78 6.83 13.12
C SER A 91 2.01 6.32 11.89
N LEU A 92 2.70 6.06 10.77
CA LEU A 92 2.07 5.52 9.56
C LEU A 92 1.53 4.10 9.77
N LEU A 93 2.30 3.22 10.43
CA LEU A 93 1.84 1.86 10.77
C LEU A 93 0.64 1.87 11.71
N ARG A 94 0.57 2.84 12.62
CA ARG A 94 -0.60 3.04 13.48
C ARG A 94 -1.81 3.49 12.66
N GLN A 95 -1.64 4.50 11.81
CA GLN A 95 -2.73 4.99 10.94
C GLN A 95 -3.27 3.90 10.02
N MET A 96 -2.38 3.07 9.46
CA MET A 96 -2.78 1.95 8.61
C MET A 96 -3.64 0.94 9.37
N ARG A 97 -3.23 0.55 10.59
CA ARG A 97 -4.03 -0.32 11.46
C ARG A 97 -5.39 0.28 11.82
N GLU A 98 -5.41 1.56 12.21
CA GLU A 98 -6.67 2.26 12.50
C GLU A 98 -7.61 2.29 11.28
N MET A 99 -7.07 2.44 10.07
CA MET A 99 -7.83 2.39 8.82
C MET A 99 -8.33 0.98 8.49
N GLU A 100 -7.49 -0.04 8.65
CA GLU A 100 -7.86 -1.45 8.47
C GLU A 100 -9.00 -1.85 9.43
N ASP A 101 -8.88 -1.50 10.71
CA ASP A 101 -9.91 -1.75 11.72
C ASP A 101 -11.22 -1.02 11.38
N ARG A 102 -11.14 0.25 10.97
CA ARG A 102 -12.32 1.02 10.58
C ARG A 102 -13.03 0.38 9.38
N LEU A 103 -12.28 0.03 8.34
CA LEU A 103 -12.83 -0.62 7.15
C LEU A 103 -13.40 -2.01 7.47
N GLY A 104 -12.73 -2.78 8.33
CA GLY A 104 -13.25 -4.06 8.81
C GLY A 104 -14.59 -3.91 9.53
N ASN A 105 -14.71 -2.90 10.39
CA ASN A 105 -15.97 -2.59 11.09
C ASN A 105 -17.07 -2.12 10.13
N GLU A 106 -16.75 -1.25 9.17
CA GLU A 106 -17.71 -0.80 8.15
C GLU A 106 -18.21 -1.97 7.29
N ALA A 107 -17.29 -2.85 6.84
CA ALA A 107 -17.64 -4.06 6.09
C ALA A 107 -18.54 -5.00 6.90
N GLY A 108 -18.25 -5.20 8.19
CA GLY A 108 -19.10 -5.95 9.12
C GLY A 108 -20.51 -5.35 9.21
N GLY A 109 -20.62 -4.02 9.38
CA GLY A 109 -21.91 -3.34 9.44
C GLY A 109 -22.74 -3.44 8.15
N TYR A 110 -22.09 -3.43 6.98
CA TYR A 110 -22.77 -3.71 5.71
C TYR A 110 -23.24 -5.17 5.62
N GLN A 111 -22.43 -6.13 6.07
CA GLN A 111 -22.82 -7.53 6.09
C GLN A 111 -24.03 -7.79 7.00
N ASP A 112 -24.05 -7.20 8.20
CA ASP A 112 -25.19 -7.27 9.11
C ASP A 112 -26.45 -6.65 8.50
N SER A 113 -26.29 -5.54 7.77
CA SER A 113 -27.39 -4.89 7.05
C SER A 113 -27.96 -5.76 5.94
N ILE A 114 -27.09 -6.45 5.19
CA ILE A 114 -27.49 -7.42 4.17
C ILE A 114 -28.29 -8.56 4.80
N ILE A 115 -27.75 -9.19 5.86
CA ILE A 115 -28.41 -10.31 6.56
C ILE A 115 -29.80 -9.89 7.07
N ARG A 116 -29.91 -8.69 7.65
CA ARG A 116 -31.19 -8.16 8.14
C ARG A 116 -32.21 -7.98 7.01
N LEU A 117 -31.79 -7.40 5.89
CA LEU A 117 -32.67 -7.19 4.73
C LEU A 117 -33.08 -8.50 4.07
N GLU A 118 -32.18 -9.48 3.97
CA GLU A 118 -32.48 -10.82 3.45
C GLU A 118 -33.52 -11.52 4.34
N ALA A 119 -33.39 -11.43 5.66
CA ALA A 119 -34.37 -11.96 6.61
C ALA A 119 -35.74 -11.28 6.48
N GLU A 120 -35.76 -9.95 6.28
CA GLU A 120 -37.00 -9.19 6.07
C GLU A 120 -37.69 -9.59 4.75
N ILE A 121 -36.92 -9.78 3.68
CA ILE A 121 -37.44 -10.29 2.39
C ILE A 121 -38.02 -11.69 2.57
N ALA A 122 -37.32 -12.60 3.26
CA ALA A 122 -37.82 -13.95 3.51
C ALA A 122 -39.15 -13.93 4.29
N LYS A 123 -39.22 -13.12 5.36
CA LYS A 123 -40.43 -12.92 6.15
C LYS A 123 -41.60 -12.42 5.29
N MET A 124 -41.39 -11.39 4.47
CA MET A 124 -42.45 -10.86 3.60
C MET A 124 -42.91 -11.88 2.55
N LYS A 125 -42.01 -12.73 2.03
CA LYS A 125 -42.38 -13.82 1.12
C LYS A 125 -43.29 -14.85 1.81
N ASP A 126 -42.99 -15.22 3.05
CA ASP A 126 -43.81 -16.14 3.84
C ASP A 126 -45.19 -15.54 4.16
N GLU A 127 -45.24 -14.25 4.51
CA GLU A 127 -46.49 -13.52 4.73
C GLU A 127 -47.34 -13.46 3.46
N MET A 128 -46.73 -13.20 2.31
CA MET A 128 -47.42 -13.21 1.01
C MET A 128 -47.98 -14.60 0.67
N ALA A 129 -47.20 -15.66 0.89
CA ALA A 129 -47.65 -17.04 0.67
C ALA A 129 -48.80 -17.44 1.61
N ARG A 130 -48.81 -16.93 2.84
CA ARG A 130 -49.93 -17.09 3.78
C ARG A 130 -51.19 -16.38 3.26
N HIS A 131 -51.07 -15.13 2.83
CA HIS A 131 -52.21 -14.38 2.30
C HIS A 131 -52.81 -15.00 1.03
N LEU A 132 -51.99 -15.58 0.15
CA LEU A 132 -52.48 -16.30 -1.02
C LEU A 132 -53.33 -17.53 -0.64
N ARG A 133 -52.93 -18.26 0.40
CA ARG A 133 -53.72 -19.40 0.92
C ARG A 133 -55.03 -18.93 1.52
N GLU A 134 -55.00 -17.92 2.39
CA GLU A 134 -56.21 -17.35 2.99
C GLU A 134 -57.19 -16.81 1.94
N TYR A 135 -56.67 -16.19 0.88
CA TYR A 135 -57.48 -15.72 -0.24
C TYR A 135 -58.15 -16.88 -0.99
N GLN A 136 -57.41 -17.97 -1.26
CA GLN A 136 -57.97 -19.14 -1.92
C GLN A 136 -59.05 -19.82 -1.06
N ASP A 137 -58.84 -19.91 0.25
CA ASP A 137 -59.83 -20.47 1.18
C ASP A 137 -61.12 -19.64 1.18
N LEU A 138 -61.00 -18.30 1.20
CA LEU A 138 -62.14 -17.39 1.10
C LEU A 138 -62.86 -17.49 -0.24
N LEU A 139 -62.10 -17.65 -1.34
CA LEU A 139 -62.67 -17.85 -2.68
C LEU A 139 -63.48 -19.16 -2.74
N ASN A 140 -62.97 -20.24 -2.13
CA ASN A 140 -63.69 -21.53 -2.06
C ASN A 140 -65.03 -21.37 -1.32
N VAL A 141 -65.06 -20.65 -0.19
CA VAL A 141 -66.29 -20.34 0.55
C VAL A 141 -67.26 -19.52 -0.32
N LYS A 142 -66.77 -18.51 -1.03
CA LYS A 142 -67.59 -17.70 -1.94
C LYS A 142 -68.23 -18.55 -3.03
N MET A 143 -67.48 -19.48 -3.63
CA MET A 143 -68.01 -20.39 -4.65
C MET A 143 -69.09 -21.33 -4.08
N ALA A 144 -68.91 -21.85 -2.87
CA ALA A 144 -69.93 -22.65 -2.21
C ALA A 144 -71.24 -21.85 -2.01
N LEU A 145 -71.13 -20.60 -1.55
CA LEU A 145 -72.28 -19.71 -1.39
C LEU A 145 -72.98 -19.39 -2.72
N ASP A 146 -72.24 -19.19 -3.82
CA ASP A 146 -72.85 -18.98 -5.14
C ASP A 146 -73.69 -20.20 -5.59
N ILE A 147 -73.18 -21.41 -5.33
CA ILE A 147 -73.89 -22.67 -5.63
C ILE A 147 -75.14 -22.79 -4.77
N GLU A 148 -75.05 -22.47 -3.48
CA GLU A 148 -76.21 -22.45 -2.57
C GLU A 148 -77.28 -21.46 -3.07
N ILE A 149 -76.91 -20.22 -3.40
CA ILE A 149 -77.84 -19.20 -3.93
C ILE A 149 -78.50 -19.68 -5.23
N ALA A 150 -77.74 -20.26 -6.16
CA ALA A 150 -78.29 -20.80 -7.40
C ALA A 150 -79.30 -21.93 -7.14
N THR A 151 -79.01 -22.78 -6.15
CA THR A 151 -79.91 -23.87 -5.73
C THR A 151 -81.19 -23.32 -5.09
N TYR A 152 -81.07 -22.34 -4.18
CA TYR A 152 -82.23 -21.68 -3.58
C TYR A 152 -83.12 -21.00 -4.62
N ARG A 153 -82.54 -20.30 -5.62
CA ARG A 153 -83.30 -19.70 -6.73
C ARG A 153 -84.10 -20.75 -7.50
N LYS A 154 -83.48 -21.87 -7.85
CA LYS A 154 -84.13 -22.97 -8.58
C LYS A 154 -85.29 -23.61 -7.80
N LEU A 155 -85.15 -23.76 -6.48
CA LEU A 155 -86.22 -24.29 -5.62
C LEU A 155 -87.41 -23.32 -5.56
N LEU A 156 -87.15 -22.02 -5.46
CA LEU A 156 -88.20 -20.99 -5.46
C LEU A 156 -88.96 -20.93 -6.79
N GLU A 157 -88.27 -21.00 -7.94
CA GLU A 157 -88.90 -21.08 -9.27
C GLU A 157 -89.84 -22.31 -9.41
N GLY A 158 -89.47 -23.43 -8.78
CA GLY A 158 -90.30 -24.64 -8.73
C GLY A 158 -91.57 -24.48 -7.90
N GLU A 159 -91.52 -23.76 -6.77
CA GLU A 159 -92.69 -23.47 -5.94
C GLU A 159 -93.64 -22.45 -6.58
N GLU A 160 -93.12 -21.40 -7.22
CA GLU A 160 -93.93 -20.45 -7.99
C GLU A 160 -94.70 -21.15 -9.13
N SER A 161 -94.06 -22.12 -9.79
CA SER A 161 -94.71 -22.94 -10.84
C SER A 161 -95.87 -23.79 -10.28
N ARG A 162 -95.76 -24.33 -9.05
CA ARG A 162 -96.83 -25.10 -8.41
C ARG A 162 -97.97 -24.22 -7.89
N ILE A 163 -97.65 -23.04 -7.35
CA ILE A 163 -98.61 -22.06 -6.84
C ILE A 163 -99.39 -21.43 -8.00
N THR A 164 -98.74 -21.11 -9.12
CA THR A 164 -99.42 -20.58 -10.32
C THR A 164 -100.33 -21.62 -10.98
N VAL A 165 -99.94 -22.90 -11.00
CA VAL A 165 -100.78 -24.01 -11.50
C VAL A 165 -101.96 -24.32 -10.56
N SER A 166 -101.81 -24.15 -9.24
CA SER A 166 -102.91 -24.37 -8.28
C SER A 166 -103.79 -23.12 -8.07
N GLY A 167 -103.27 -21.93 -8.35
CA GLY A 167 -103.96 -20.64 -8.18
C GLY A 167 -104.64 -20.12 -9.45
N SER A 168 -104.39 -20.73 -10.62
CA SER A 168 -104.99 -20.29 -11.89
C SER A 168 -106.20 -21.13 -12.28
N GLN A 169 -107.23 -21.10 -11.43
CA GLN A 169 -108.62 -21.03 -11.90
C GLN A 169 -109.07 -19.55 -11.94
N SER A 170 -108.32 -18.67 -12.60
CA SER A 170 -108.87 -17.43 -13.15
C SER A 170 -107.88 -16.72 -14.09
N SER A 171 -108.11 -16.93 -15.38
CA SER A 171 -108.11 -15.88 -16.42
C SER A 171 -106.81 -15.22 -16.90
N HIS A 172 -106.51 -15.53 -18.18
CA HIS A 172 -106.04 -14.64 -19.26
C HIS A 172 -104.54 -14.35 -19.46
N SER A 173 -104.06 -14.92 -20.59
CA SER A 173 -103.29 -14.32 -21.69
C SER A 173 -101.93 -13.64 -21.41
N GLY A 174 -100.88 -14.17 -22.05
CA GLY A 174 -99.67 -13.40 -22.30
C GLY A 174 -98.45 -14.22 -22.69
N SER A 175 -98.41 -14.67 -23.95
CA SER A 175 -97.24 -15.22 -24.62
C SER A 175 -96.07 -14.23 -24.65
N HIS A 176 -94.91 -14.54 -24.06
CA HIS A 176 -93.61 -14.07 -24.54
C HIS A 176 -92.47 -15.05 -24.20
N SER A 177 -92.06 -15.79 -25.25
CA SER A 177 -90.67 -16.05 -25.66
C SER A 177 -89.65 -16.49 -24.60
N ALA A 178 -89.47 -17.80 -24.52
CA ALA A 178 -88.24 -18.43 -24.06
C ALA A 178 -87.10 -18.24 -25.08
N ALA A 179 -85.99 -17.63 -24.65
CA ALA A 179 -84.62 -17.94 -25.06
C ALA A 179 -83.66 -16.94 -24.39
N SER A 180 -83.39 -17.11 -23.08
CA SER A 180 -82.25 -16.46 -22.45
C SER A 180 -81.02 -17.32 -22.74
N LEU A 181 -80.16 -16.79 -23.60
CA LEU A 181 -78.93 -17.41 -24.06
C LEU A 181 -78.05 -17.74 -22.84
N TYR A 182 -77.62 -19.00 -22.81
CA TYR A 182 -76.59 -19.50 -21.92
C TYR A 182 -75.36 -18.59 -22.02
N SER A 183 -75.03 -17.86 -20.94
CA SER A 183 -73.74 -17.17 -20.85
C SER A 183 -72.69 -18.22 -20.54
N THR A 184 -72.03 -18.71 -21.59
CA THR A 184 -70.79 -19.46 -21.48
C THR A 184 -69.74 -18.53 -20.87
N VAL A 185 -69.57 -18.62 -19.55
CA VAL A 185 -68.40 -18.05 -18.88
C VAL A 185 -67.18 -18.79 -19.37
N GLY A 186 -66.45 -18.17 -20.30
CA GLY A 186 -65.13 -18.60 -20.69
C GLY A 186 -64.25 -18.66 -19.45
N PHE A 187 -63.95 -19.89 -19.04
CA PHE A 187 -62.88 -20.24 -18.13
C PHE A 187 -61.58 -19.64 -18.70
N ARG A 188 -61.21 -18.45 -18.22
CA ARG A 188 -59.89 -17.89 -18.45
C ARG A 188 -59.01 -18.43 -17.34
N GLU A 189 -58.44 -19.59 -17.61
CA GLU A 189 -57.30 -20.14 -16.88
C GLU A 189 -56.18 -19.11 -16.95
N THR A 190 -56.07 -18.23 -15.95
CA THR A 190 -54.83 -17.53 -15.69
C THR A 190 -53.91 -18.53 -15.02
N SER A 191 -53.32 -19.40 -15.85
CA SER A 191 -52.09 -20.09 -15.49
C SER A 191 -51.06 -19.02 -15.09
N PRO A 192 -50.56 -19.00 -13.85
CA PRO A 192 -49.34 -18.29 -13.58
C PRO A 192 -48.24 -19.15 -14.19
N ASP A 193 -47.76 -18.75 -15.36
CA ASP A 193 -46.54 -19.32 -15.93
C ASP A 193 -45.39 -19.01 -14.97
N VAL A 194 -45.09 -20.01 -14.14
CA VAL A 194 -43.92 -20.04 -13.26
C VAL A 194 -42.74 -20.45 -14.13
N GLY A 195 -41.89 -19.48 -14.43
CA GLY A 195 -40.53 -19.70 -14.92
C GLY A 195 -40.34 -19.21 -16.36
N ARG A 196 -39.40 -18.32 -16.66
CA ARG A 196 -38.06 -18.20 -16.11
C ARG A 196 -37.65 -16.74 -16.22
N SER A 197 -37.41 -16.07 -15.09
CA SER A 197 -36.52 -14.92 -15.12
C SER A 197 -35.16 -15.43 -15.59
N ALA A 198 -34.79 -15.09 -16.81
CA ALA A 198 -33.43 -15.25 -17.28
C ALA A 198 -32.56 -14.41 -16.36
N GLU A 199 -31.93 -15.08 -15.40
CA GLU A 199 -30.92 -14.53 -14.52
C GLU A 199 -29.72 -14.14 -15.40
N VAL A 200 -29.77 -12.91 -15.92
CA VAL A 200 -28.62 -12.27 -16.54
C VAL A 200 -27.65 -12.01 -15.41
N HIS A 201 -26.82 -13.02 -15.14
CA HIS A 201 -25.65 -12.89 -14.30
C HIS A 201 -24.75 -11.84 -14.94
N SER A 202 -24.89 -10.59 -14.51
CA SER A 202 -23.87 -9.58 -14.71
C SER A 202 -22.62 -10.08 -13.98
N LYS A 203 -21.75 -10.78 -14.71
CA LYS A 203 -20.43 -11.16 -14.24
C LYS A 203 -19.70 -9.87 -13.89
N LYS A 204 -19.74 -9.47 -12.62
CA LYS A 204 -18.91 -8.39 -12.10
C LYS A 204 -17.48 -8.91 -12.10
N THR A 205 -16.71 -8.49 -13.09
CA THR A 205 -15.26 -8.69 -13.12
C THR A 205 -14.66 -7.88 -11.97
N VAL A 206 -14.13 -8.57 -10.97
CA VAL A 206 -13.39 -7.96 -9.87
C VAL A 206 -11.93 -7.83 -10.31
N LEU A 207 -11.42 -6.60 -10.33
CA LEU A 207 -10.03 -6.32 -10.69
C LEU A 207 -9.16 -6.45 -9.41
N ILE A 208 -8.44 -7.56 -9.28
CA ILE A 208 -7.53 -7.77 -8.15
C ILE A 208 -6.17 -7.18 -8.53
N LYS A 209 -5.75 -6.12 -7.83
CA LYS A 209 -4.39 -5.55 -7.95
C LYS A 209 -3.48 -6.25 -6.96
N THR A 210 -2.61 -7.12 -7.45
CA THR A 210 -1.52 -7.68 -6.63
C THR A 210 -0.35 -6.70 -6.64
N ILE A 211 0.11 -6.31 -5.45
CA ILE A 211 1.30 -5.47 -5.26
C ILE A 211 2.43 -6.39 -4.80
N GLU A 212 3.43 -6.60 -5.65
CA GLU A 212 4.69 -7.23 -5.25
C GLU A 212 5.76 -6.16 -5.07
N THR A 213 6.37 -6.11 -3.89
CA THR A 213 7.50 -5.24 -3.58
C THR A 213 8.78 -6.07 -3.63
N ARG A 214 9.57 -5.91 -4.69
CA ARG A 214 10.94 -6.41 -4.73
C ARG A 214 11.86 -5.25 -5.12
N ASP A 215 12.87 -5.02 -4.29
CA ASP A 215 13.92 -4.01 -4.50
C ASP A 215 13.45 -2.55 -4.63
N GLY A 216 12.27 -2.22 -4.08
CA GLY A 216 11.77 -0.85 -3.98
C GLY A 216 11.05 -0.32 -5.23
N GLU A 217 10.86 -1.14 -6.25
CA GLU A 217 10.10 -0.78 -7.45
C GLU A 217 8.70 -1.42 -7.44
N ILE A 218 7.65 -0.60 -7.48
CA ILE A 218 6.26 -1.06 -7.52
C ILE A 218 5.91 -1.41 -8.97
N THR A 219 5.78 -2.71 -9.26
CA THR A 219 5.30 -3.18 -10.57
C THR A 219 3.84 -3.59 -10.51
N TYR A 220 3.03 -3.02 -11.40
CA TYR A 220 1.60 -3.33 -11.52
C TYR A 220 1.41 -4.39 -12.60
N SER A 221 1.00 -5.61 -12.22
CA SER A 221 0.59 -6.64 -13.19
C SER A 221 -0.93 -6.82 -13.17
N MET A 222 -1.55 -6.75 -14.35
CA MET A 222 -2.99 -6.90 -14.53
C MET A 222 -3.23 -8.27 -15.16
N ARG A 223 -3.86 -9.20 -14.44
CA ARG A 223 -4.25 -10.52 -14.97
C ARG A 223 -5.77 -10.65 -14.99
N ASP A 224 -6.30 -11.08 -16.12
CA ASP A 224 -7.71 -11.45 -16.26
C ASP A 224 -8.05 -12.61 -15.29
N GLY A 225 -9.22 -12.51 -14.66
CA GLY A 225 -9.65 -13.37 -13.54
C GLY A 225 -9.68 -14.88 -13.82
N ALA A 226 -9.58 -15.32 -15.08
CA ALA A 226 -9.45 -16.73 -15.43
C ALA A 226 -8.06 -17.31 -15.14
N SER A 227 -7.00 -16.51 -15.23
CA SER A 227 -5.62 -16.97 -14.98
C SER A 227 -5.30 -17.03 -13.47
N ALA A 228 -5.94 -16.18 -12.65
CA ALA A 228 -5.72 -16.14 -11.21
C ALA A 228 -6.24 -17.39 -10.47
N LEU A 229 -7.36 -17.96 -10.94
CA LEU A 229 -7.92 -19.21 -10.39
C LEU A 229 -6.98 -20.40 -10.58
N CYS A 230 -6.22 -20.45 -11.68
CA CYS A 230 -5.23 -21.48 -11.94
C CYS A 230 -4.06 -21.40 -10.93
N VAL A 231 -3.56 -20.19 -10.67
CA VAL A 231 -2.38 -19.99 -9.81
C VAL A 231 -2.69 -20.28 -8.33
N VAL A 232 -3.88 -19.91 -7.86
CA VAL A 232 -4.29 -20.25 -6.48
C VAL A 232 -4.43 -21.77 -6.33
N SER A 233 -5.00 -22.44 -7.33
CA SER A 233 -5.17 -23.90 -7.31
C SER A 233 -3.82 -24.64 -7.28
N GLU A 234 -2.86 -24.23 -8.11
CA GLU A 234 -1.51 -24.82 -8.15
C GLU A 234 -0.71 -24.57 -6.86
N SER A 235 -0.83 -23.37 -6.27
CA SER A 235 -0.16 -23.04 -5.01
C SER A 235 -0.73 -23.84 -3.83
N THR A 236 -2.05 -24.05 -3.80
CA THR A 236 -2.70 -24.84 -2.74
C THR A 236 -2.37 -26.34 -2.89
N GLN A 237 -2.27 -26.85 -4.12
CA GLN A 237 -1.91 -28.25 -4.39
C GLN A 237 -0.45 -28.53 -4.00
N HIS A 238 0.47 -27.62 -4.32
CA HIS A 238 1.89 -27.76 -3.94
C HIS A 238 2.10 -27.74 -2.42
N GLN A 239 1.26 -27.00 -1.69
CA GLN A 239 1.34 -26.92 -0.23
C GLN A 239 0.75 -28.14 0.50
N GLN A 240 -0.08 -28.95 -0.17
CA GLN A 240 -0.56 -30.24 0.32
C GLN A 240 0.41 -31.40 0.03
N ASP A 241 1.15 -31.36 -1.08
CA ASP A 241 2.15 -32.38 -1.41
C ASP A 241 3.46 -32.26 -0.58
N ILE A 242 3.65 -31.15 0.14
CA ILE A 242 4.81 -30.90 1.01
C ILE A 242 4.53 -31.27 2.49
N MET A 243 3.28 -31.60 2.84
CA MET A 243 2.87 -31.97 4.20
C MET A 243 2.54 -33.47 4.31
#